data_AF-A0A7S1DS97-F1
#
_entry.id   AF-A0A7S1DS97-F1
#
_cell.length_a   1.000
_cell.length_b   1.000
_cell.length_c   1.000
_cell.angle_alpha   90.00
_cell.angle_beta   90.00
_cell.angle_gamma   90.00
#
_symmetry.space_group_name_H-M   'P 1'
#
loop_
_entity.id
_entity.type
_entity.pdbx_description
1 polymer ?
#
loop_
_entity_poly.entity_id
_entity_poly.type
_entity_poly.pdbx_seq_one_letter_code
_entity_poly.pdbx_strand_id
1 'polypeptide(L)'
;GVSLRWATYAGPNWKPSAAQWDQLLDLQQEEERARIKRFHFERDAKTAMVGRLMLHAAACAALGADRDEVKFTRNKENKPYLLPVAGKDVEGFNLNLSHHGEWVVLASGC
;
A
#
# COMPACT_ATOMS: atom_id res chain seq x y z
N GLY A 1 0.30 -16.17 -11.99
CA GLY A 1 0.75 -14.79 -12.20
C GLY A 1 2.09 -14.55 -11.53
N VAL A 2 2.48 -13.27 -11.38
CA VAL A 2 3.80 -12.88 -10.85
C VAL A 2 3.80 -12.96 -9.32
N SER A 3 4.82 -13.63 -8.76
CA SER A 3 5.09 -13.63 -7.32
C SER A 3 6.02 -12.47 -6.97
N LEU A 4 5.55 -11.55 -6.13
CA LEU A 4 6.31 -10.37 -5.69
C LEU A 4 6.79 -10.58 -4.26
N ARG A 5 8.03 -10.23 -3.98
CA ARG A 5 8.64 -10.22 -2.64
C ARG A 5 9.38 -8.91 -2.47
N TRP A 6 8.73 -7.93 -1.88
CA TRP A 6 9.28 -6.59 -1.72
C TRP A 6 9.55 -6.29 -0.26
N ALA A 7 10.63 -5.56 -0.03
CA ALA A 7 10.94 -4.96 1.26
C ALA A 7 11.35 -3.51 1.01
N THR A 8 10.90 -2.61 1.86
CA THR A 8 11.31 -1.20 1.79
C THR A 8 11.52 -0.65 3.19
N TYR A 9 12.45 0.29 3.26
CA TYR A 9 12.78 1.00 4.47
C TYR A 9 11.78 2.13 4.73
N ALA A 10 11.27 2.23 5.96
CA ALA A 10 10.39 3.29 6.45
C ALA A 10 10.90 3.89 7.77
N GLY A 11 12.17 3.70 8.09
CA GLY A 11 12.78 4.14 9.34
C GLY A 11 13.09 5.65 9.42
N PRO A 12 13.74 6.08 10.50
CA PRO A 12 13.98 7.49 10.82
C PRO A 12 14.84 8.22 9.78
N ASN A 13 15.65 7.52 8.99
CA ASN A 13 16.51 8.12 7.97
C ASN A 13 15.76 8.47 6.67
N TRP A 14 14.58 7.91 6.44
CA TRP A 14 13.72 8.36 5.36
C TRP A 14 12.97 9.62 5.79
N LYS A 15 13.43 10.79 5.37
CA LYS A 15 12.89 12.08 5.84
C LYS A 15 12.28 12.85 4.66
N PRO A 16 11.05 12.50 4.22
CA PRO A 16 10.37 13.27 3.20
C PRO A 16 10.14 14.70 3.69
N SER A 17 10.33 15.69 2.82
CA SER A 17 9.86 17.05 3.07
C SER A 17 8.33 17.10 3.17
N ALA A 18 7.77 18.19 3.71
CA ALA A 18 6.32 18.37 3.78
C ALA A 18 5.66 18.26 2.39
N ALA A 19 6.24 18.89 1.36
CA ALA A 19 5.74 18.81 -0.01
C ALA A 19 5.77 17.38 -0.57
N GLN A 20 6.84 16.62 -0.32
CA GLN A 20 6.90 15.21 -0.71
C GLN A 20 5.85 14.39 0.05
N TRP A 21 5.67 14.64 1.35
CA TRP A 21 4.67 13.94 2.14
C TRP A 21 3.24 14.20 1.63
N ASP A 22 2.92 15.45 1.28
CA ASP A 22 1.63 15.81 0.69
C ASP A 22 1.42 15.14 -0.67
N GLN A 23 2.43 15.09 -1.53
CA GLN A 23 2.38 14.33 -2.78
C GLN A 23 2.10 12.84 -2.53
N LEU A 24 2.74 12.23 -1.53
CA LEU A 24 2.50 10.82 -1.19
C LEU A 24 1.09 10.60 -0.60
N LEU A 25 0.56 11.57 0.14
CA LEU A 25 -0.83 11.58 0.61
C LEU A 25 -1.81 11.69 -0.55
N ASP A 26 -1.48 12.48 -1.58
CA ASP A 26 -2.31 12.65 -2.77
C ASP A 26 -2.45 11.39 -3.60
N LEU A 27 -1.44 10.53 -3.56
CA LEU A 27 -1.51 9.19 -4.13
C LEU A 27 -2.51 8.29 -3.36
N GLN A 28 -2.81 8.53 -2.09
CA GLN A 28 -3.68 7.65 -1.32
C GLN A 28 -5.16 7.82 -1.68
N GLN A 29 -5.91 6.70 -1.61
CA GLN A 29 -7.37 6.74 -1.52
C GLN A 29 -7.78 7.59 -0.31
N GLU A 30 -8.90 8.30 -0.42
CA GLU A 30 -9.34 9.30 0.56
C GLU A 30 -9.42 8.74 1.99
N GLU A 31 -9.95 7.52 2.15
CA GLU A 31 -10.11 6.86 3.44
C GLU A 31 -8.75 6.53 4.06
N GLU A 32 -7.77 6.12 3.24
CA GLU A 32 -6.42 5.79 3.69
C GLU A 32 -5.62 7.06 4.00
N ARG A 33 -5.82 8.14 3.25
CA ARG A 33 -5.27 9.48 3.57
C ARG A 33 -5.73 9.92 4.96
N ALA A 34 -7.02 9.82 5.23
CA ALA A 34 -7.59 10.16 6.55
C ALA A 34 -7.09 9.22 7.67
N ARG A 35 -6.79 7.96 7.38
CA ARG A 35 -6.19 7.03 8.35
C ARG A 35 -4.74 7.39 8.66
N ILE A 36 -3.94 7.66 7.64
CA ILE A 36 -2.53 8.02 7.80
C ILE A 36 -2.40 9.30 8.65
N LYS A 37 -3.26 10.29 8.40
CA LYS A 37 -3.29 11.55 9.18
C LYS A 37 -3.71 11.39 10.65
N ARG A 38 -4.29 10.24 11.04
CA ARG A 38 -4.75 9.98 12.42
C ARG A 38 -3.69 9.34 13.31
N PHE A 39 -2.56 8.89 12.76
CA PHE A 39 -1.49 8.34 13.59
C PHE A 39 -0.88 9.44 14.47
N HIS A 40 -0.72 9.12 15.76
CA HIS A 40 -0.08 10.02 16.72
C HIS A 40 1.44 10.09 16.51
N PHE A 41 2.07 8.95 16.22
CA PHE A 41 3.51 8.86 16.01
C PHE A 41 3.86 8.88 14.52
N GLU A 42 4.82 9.73 14.14
CA GLU A 42 5.31 9.86 12.77
C GLU A 42 5.77 8.50 12.18
N ARG A 43 6.41 7.66 12.98
CA ARG A 43 6.88 6.33 12.55
C ARG A 43 5.72 5.45 12.05
N ASP A 44 4.57 5.52 12.71
CA ASP A 44 3.41 4.69 12.38
C ASP A 44 2.73 5.25 11.11
N ALA A 45 2.67 6.58 11.00
CA ALA A 45 2.21 7.26 9.79
C ALA A 45 3.08 6.90 8.57
N LYS A 46 4.41 6.92 8.72
CA LYS A 46 5.37 6.57 7.66
C LYS A 46 5.25 5.12 7.22
N THR A 47 5.18 4.22 8.18
CA THR A 47 5.00 2.79 7.91
C THR A 47 3.67 2.55 7.18
N ALA A 48 2.58 3.19 7.60
CA ALA A 48 1.30 3.09 6.93
C ALA A 48 1.33 3.67 5.51
N MET A 49 1.91 4.87 5.32
CA MET A 49 2.09 5.51 4.02
C MET A 49 2.81 4.58 3.04
N VAL A 50 3.97 4.09 3.44
CA VAL A 50 4.80 3.21 2.63
C VAL A 50 4.10 1.90 2.33
N GLY A 51 3.45 1.30 3.32
CA GLY A 51 2.72 0.05 3.10
C GLY A 51 1.58 0.20 2.11
N ARG A 52 0.85 1.31 2.15
CA ARG A 52 -0.21 1.59 1.17
C ARG A 52 0.33 1.81 -0.24
N LEU A 53 1.44 2.52 -0.38
CA LEU A 53 2.10 2.70 -1.68
C LEU A 53 2.58 1.36 -2.25
N MET A 54 3.23 0.52 -1.42
CA MET A 54 3.68 -0.81 -1.83
C MET A 54 2.53 -1.71 -2.26
N LEU A 55 1.45 -1.75 -1.48
CA LEU A 55 0.29 -2.57 -1.76
C LEU A 55 -0.32 -2.20 -3.13
N HIS A 56 -0.43 -0.90 -3.38
CA HIS A 56 -0.99 -0.36 -4.61
C HIS A 56 -0.08 -0.64 -5.81
N ALA A 57 1.22 -0.36 -5.69
CA ALA A 57 2.20 -0.64 -6.72
C ALA A 57 2.32 -2.14 -7.04
N ALA A 58 2.22 -3.01 -6.04
CA ALA A 58 2.27 -4.46 -6.23
C ALA A 58 1.07 -4.98 -7.03
N ALA A 59 -0.13 -4.46 -6.77
CA ALA A 59 -1.31 -4.81 -7.57
C ALA A 59 -1.19 -4.30 -9.01
N CYS A 60 -0.74 -3.06 -9.22
CA CYS A 60 -0.50 -2.53 -10.57
C CYS A 60 0.50 -3.41 -11.34
N ALA A 61 1.63 -3.77 -10.70
CA ALA A 61 2.67 -4.59 -11.30
C ALA A 61 2.19 -6.02 -11.61
N ALA A 62 1.43 -6.64 -10.70
CA ALA A 62 0.95 -8.01 -10.88
C ALA A 62 -0.14 -8.12 -11.97
N LEU A 63 -0.97 -7.09 -12.14
CA LEU A 63 -2.11 -7.09 -13.06
C LEU A 63 -1.83 -6.36 -14.38
N GLY A 64 -0.70 -5.64 -14.47
CA GLY A 64 -0.44 -4.69 -15.56
C GLY A 64 -1.57 -3.67 -15.70
N ALA A 65 -2.09 -3.19 -14.57
CA ALA A 65 -3.21 -2.25 -14.48
C ALA A 65 -2.71 -0.85 -14.15
N ASP A 66 -3.45 0.15 -14.62
CA ASP A 66 -3.14 1.53 -14.28
C ASP A 66 -3.51 1.83 -12.83
N ARG A 67 -2.81 2.81 -12.28
CA ARG A 67 -2.92 3.16 -10.87
C ARG A 67 -4.36 3.53 -10.49
N ASP A 68 -5.05 4.25 -11.36
CA ASP A 68 -6.38 4.76 -11.09
C ASP A 68 -7.46 3.68 -11.15
N GLU A 69 -7.18 2.56 -11.82
CA GLU A 69 -8.07 1.39 -11.90
C GLU A 69 -7.97 0.50 -10.65
N VAL A 70 -6.81 0.48 -10.00
CA VAL A 70 -6.55 -0.33 -8.81
C VAL A 70 -7.15 0.35 -7.58
N LYS A 71 -8.20 -0.24 -7.01
CA LYS A 71 -8.83 0.22 -5.77
C LYS A 71 -8.81 -0.88 -4.72
N PHE A 72 -8.51 -0.49 -3.48
CA PHE A 72 -8.63 -1.38 -2.33
C PHE A 72 -9.78 -0.93 -1.45
N THR A 73 -10.35 -1.90 -0.74
CA THR A 73 -11.19 -1.64 0.43
C THR A 73 -10.73 -2.55 1.57
N ARG A 74 -11.43 -2.54 2.70
CA ARG A 74 -11.09 -3.35 3.87
C ARG A 74 -12.27 -4.16 4.34
N ASN A 75 -11.99 -5.36 4.80
CA ASN A 75 -13.02 -6.21 5.40
C ASN A 75 -13.36 -5.72 6.83
N LYS A 76 -14.30 -6.40 7.48
CA LYS A 76 -14.72 -6.12 8.88
C LYS A 76 -13.58 -6.23 9.90
N GLU A 77 -12.52 -6.97 9.59
CA GLU A 77 -11.31 -7.12 10.42
C GLU A 77 -10.23 -6.11 10.04
N ASN A 78 -10.57 -5.11 9.23
CA ASN A 78 -9.69 -4.06 8.76
C ASN A 78 -8.57 -4.54 7.81
N LYS A 79 -8.62 -5.78 7.30
CA LYS A 79 -7.64 -6.31 6.34
C LYS A 79 -7.90 -5.73 4.95
N PRO A 80 -6.89 -5.15 4.27
CA PRO A 80 -7.06 -4.62 2.92
C PRO A 80 -7.22 -5.76 1.91
N TYR A 81 -8.15 -5.60 0.98
CA TYR A 81 -8.32 -6.49 -0.17
C TYR A 81 -8.60 -5.69 -1.44
N LEU A 82 -8.17 -6.23 -2.56
CA LEU A 82 -8.30 -5.62 -3.88
C LEU A 82 -9.75 -5.76 -4.38
N LEU A 83 -10.31 -4.67 -4.92
CA LEU A 83 -11.59 -4.70 -5.62
C LEU A 83 -11.39 -5.21 -7.06
N PRO A 84 -12.44 -5.76 -7.71
CA PRO A 84 -12.35 -6.18 -9.11
C PRO A 84 -11.82 -5.06 -10.01
N VAL A 85 -10.87 -5.40 -10.89
CA VAL A 85 -10.28 -4.48 -11.87
C VAL A 85 -10.79 -4.87 -13.26
N ALA A 86 -11.36 -3.92 -13.99
CA ALA A 86 -12.00 -4.19 -15.27
C ALA A 86 -11.02 -4.82 -16.28
N GLY A 87 -11.42 -5.92 -16.90
CA GLY A 87 -10.60 -6.63 -17.89
C GLY A 87 -9.36 -7.33 -17.31
N LYS A 88 -9.23 -7.45 -15.98
CA LYS A 88 -8.13 -8.17 -15.32
C LYS A 88 -8.65 -9.37 -14.56
N ASP A 89 -7.92 -10.47 -14.66
CA ASP A 89 -8.13 -11.63 -13.80
C ASP A 89 -7.50 -11.36 -12.44
N VAL A 90 -8.35 -11.23 -11.42
CA VAL A 90 -7.97 -11.03 -10.02
C VAL A 90 -8.26 -12.27 -9.17
N GLU A 91 -8.79 -13.35 -9.77
CA GLU A 91 -9.08 -14.58 -9.05
C GLU A 91 -7.77 -15.25 -8.62
N GLY A 92 -7.73 -15.78 -7.40
CA GLY A 92 -6.51 -16.33 -6.79
C GLY A 92 -5.47 -15.28 -6.35
N PHE A 93 -5.50 -14.06 -6.90
CA PHE A 93 -4.56 -13.01 -6.52
C PHE A 93 -4.71 -12.60 -5.06
N ASN A 94 -3.63 -12.76 -4.30
CA ASN A 94 -3.54 -12.36 -2.91
C ASN A 94 -2.28 -11.56 -2.65
N LEU A 95 -2.40 -10.63 -1.71
CA LEU A 95 -1.33 -9.80 -1.21
C LEU A 95 -1.36 -9.85 0.32
N ASN A 96 -0.18 -9.95 0.91
CA ASN A 96 -0.01 -9.77 2.34
C ASN A 96 1.09 -8.73 2.59
N LEU A 97 0.82 -7.83 3.54
CA LEU A 97 1.71 -6.76 3.93
C LEU A 97 1.91 -6.82 5.43
N SER A 98 3.17 -6.76 5.85
CA SER A 98 3.56 -6.69 7.25
C SER A 98 4.58 -5.60 7.44
N HIS A 99 4.71 -5.12 8.67
CA HIS A 99 5.74 -4.19 9.05
C HIS A 99 6.28 -4.53 10.44
N HIS A 100 7.58 -4.35 10.63
CA HIS A 100 8.20 -4.49 11.93
C HIS A 100 9.49 -3.66 11.99
N GLY A 101 9.64 -2.89 13.07
CA GLY A 101 10.73 -1.93 13.18
C GLY A 101 10.72 -0.91 12.05
N GLU A 102 11.78 -0.89 11.25
CA GLU A 102 12.00 0.10 10.19
C GLU A 102 11.64 -0.42 8.79
N TRP A 103 11.06 -1.62 8.70
CA TRP A 103 10.84 -2.31 7.43
C TRP A 103 9.37 -2.59 7.20
N VAL A 104 8.95 -2.37 5.96
CA VAL A 104 7.67 -2.83 5.42
C VAL A 104 7.96 -3.90 4.38
N VAL A 105 7.30 -5.04 4.51
CA VAL A 105 7.47 -6.20 3.63
C VAL A 105 6.14 -6.58 3.00
N LEU A 106 6.19 -7.00 1.75
CA LEU A 106 5.04 -7.44 0.98
C LEU A 106 5.35 -8.75 0.24
N ALA A 107 4.38 -9.65 0.26
CA ALA A 107 4.36 -10.86 -0.55
C ALA A 107 3.07 -10.93 -1.37
N SER A 108 3.17 -11.33 -2.63
CA SER A 108 2.03 -11.65 -3.49
C SER A 108 2.04 -13.10 -3.96
N GLY A 109 0.86 -13.63 -4.27
CA GLY A 109 0.67 -14.93 -4.90
C GLY A 109 -0.57 -14.92 -5.79
N CYS A 110 -0.67 -15.93 -6.65
CA CYS A 110 -1.87 -16.28 -7.41
C CYS A 110 -2.28 -17.69 -7.00
#